data_AF-A0A953W1D8-F1
#
_entry.id   AF-A0A953W1D8-F1
#
_cell.length_a   1.000
_cell.length_b   1.000
_cell.length_c   1.000
_cell.angle_alpha   90.00
_cell.angle_beta   90.00
_cell.angle_gamma   90.00
#
_symmetry.space_group_name_H-M   'P 1'
#
loop_
_entity.id
_entity.type
_entity.pdbx_description
1 polymer ?
#
loop_
_entity_poly.entity_id
_entity_poly.type
_entity_poly.pdbx_seq_one_letter_code
_entity_poly.pdbx_strand_id
1 'polypeptide(L)'
;VASGSLPPGFPMTEIDGKHYMDGGIFSNTPLPQLVDMLDDAQLDSLPIFVIDLFPVDDAVPTTILETQNRVKEITYENRIEARFGGHEGLVEHGRMVREMADAVRANPALKGNAAAATFLRQRAYCNVNVIDAPHAPGSGDHDFSYDGVMGRHAMGRAAAELWLKANMPEKVKNAA
;
A
#
# COMPACT_ATOMS: atom_id res chain seq x y z
N VAL A 1 5.55 -3.80 18.87
CA VAL A 1 6.56 -2.79 19.26
C VAL A 1 7.63 -2.63 18.17
N ALA A 2 8.30 -3.70 17.73
CA ALA A 2 9.35 -3.61 16.69
C ALA A 2 8.93 -2.90 15.38
N SER A 3 7.75 -3.20 14.83
CA SER A 3 7.28 -2.58 13.59
C SER A 3 6.98 -1.07 13.68
N GLY A 4 7.07 -0.45 14.86
CA GLY A 4 6.96 1.01 15.05
C GLY A 4 8.24 1.63 15.60
N SER A 5 9.38 0.92 15.52
CA SER A 5 10.69 1.39 15.99
C SER A 5 11.32 2.35 14.96
N LEU A 6 10.64 3.47 14.73
CA LEU A 6 10.90 4.45 13.68
C LEU A 6 11.97 5.49 14.10
N PRO A 7 13.18 5.49 13.52
CA PRO A 7 14.21 6.45 13.87
C PRO A 7 13.92 7.86 13.31
N PRO A 8 14.27 8.95 14.01
CA PRO A 8 14.88 8.98 15.35
C PRO A 8 13.86 8.95 16.50
N GLY A 9 12.55 8.97 16.22
CA GLY A 9 11.50 9.10 17.23
C GLY A 9 11.45 7.94 18.22
N PHE A 10 11.74 6.72 17.76
CA PHE A 10 11.69 5.51 18.56
C PHE A 10 12.96 4.66 18.41
N PRO A 11 13.49 4.10 19.52
CA PRO A 11 14.66 3.22 19.48
C PRO A 11 14.32 1.86 18.87
N MET A 12 15.37 1.10 18.51
CA MET A 12 15.22 -0.30 18.12
C MET A 12 14.55 -1.13 19.23
N THR A 13 13.76 -2.12 18.82
CA THR A 13 13.20 -3.12 19.74
C THR A 13 14.03 -4.39 19.70
N GLU A 14 14.43 -4.92 20.85
CA GLU A 14 15.04 -6.25 20.96
C GLU A 14 13.95 -7.33 21.03
N ILE A 15 14.08 -8.37 20.19
CA ILE A 15 13.26 -9.58 20.22
C ILE A 15 14.20 -10.77 20.09
N ASP A 16 14.16 -11.70 21.04
CA ASP A 16 14.97 -12.93 21.06
C ASP A 16 16.47 -12.69 20.80
N GLY A 17 17.05 -11.65 21.42
CA GLY A 17 18.47 -11.30 21.28
C GLY A 17 18.85 -10.56 19.99
N LYS A 18 17.87 -10.23 19.12
CA LYS A 18 18.08 -9.49 17.88
C LYS A 18 17.40 -8.12 17.94
N HIS A 19 18.04 -7.12 17.33
CA HIS A 19 17.54 -5.75 17.31
C HIS A 19 16.82 -5.46 16.00
N TYR A 20 15.60 -4.93 16.10
CA TYR A 20 14.72 -4.63 14.98
C TYR A 20 14.40 -3.14 14.91
N MET A 21 14.41 -2.61 13.69
CA MET A 21 13.88 -1.28 13.35
C MET A 21 12.51 -1.41 12.68
N ASP A 22 11.86 -0.26 12.49
CA ASP A 22 10.65 -0.15 11.69
C ASP A 22 10.78 -0.81 10.31
N GLY A 23 9.80 -1.63 9.95
CA GLY A 23 9.79 -2.37 8.69
C GLY A 23 9.53 -1.49 7.47
N GLY A 24 8.89 -0.33 7.66
CA GLY A 24 8.61 0.65 6.62
C GLY A 24 9.85 1.21 5.94
N ILE A 25 11.01 1.21 6.65
CA ILE A 25 12.31 1.58 6.07
C ILE A 25 12.68 0.67 4.90
N PHE A 26 12.33 -0.63 5.01
CA PHE A 26 12.56 -1.59 3.94
C PHE A 26 11.35 -1.68 3.00
N SER A 27 10.14 -1.82 3.55
CA SER A 27 8.92 -1.99 2.77
C SER A 27 7.69 -1.48 3.51
N ASN A 28 7.26 -0.25 3.20
CA ASN A 28 6.03 0.33 3.74
C ASN A 28 4.75 -0.28 3.14
N THR A 29 4.86 -0.85 1.93
CA THR A 29 3.73 -1.48 1.21
C THR A 29 4.10 -2.90 0.76
N PRO A 30 4.11 -3.90 1.67
CA PRO A 30 4.62 -5.25 1.41
C PRO A 30 3.62 -6.11 0.61
N LEU A 31 3.19 -5.62 -0.56
CA LEU A 31 2.29 -6.34 -1.45
C LEU A 31 2.79 -7.72 -1.87
N PRO A 32 4.09 -7.96 -2.19
CA PRO A 32 4.56 -9.31 -2.48
C PRO A 32 4.25 -10.30 -1.36
N GLN A 33 4.54 -9.92 -0.12
CA GLN A 33 4.34 -10.77 1.06
C GLN A 33 2.85 -11.00 1.31
N LEU A 34 2.01 -9.97 1.14
CA LEU A 34 0.56 -10.13 1.20
C LEU A 34 0.08 -11.13 0.16
N VAL A 35 0.49 -10.96 -1.11
CA VAL A 35 0.14 -11.85 -2.20
C VAL A 35 0.56 -13.29 -1.91
N ASP A 36 1.72 -13.51 -1.28
CA ASP A 36 2.22 -14.84 -0.90
C ASP A 36 1.42 -15.51 0.25
N MET A 37 0.66 -14.74 1.01
CA MET A 37 -0.19 -15.27 2.09
C MET A 37 -1.60 -15.65 1.61
N LEU A 38 -2.04 -15.16 0.45
CA LEU A 38 -3.39 -15.40 -0.05
C LEU A 38 -3.56 -16.84 -0.57
N ASP A 39 -4.75 -17.40 -0.31
CA ASP A 39 -5.19 -18.63 -0.96
C ASP A 39 -5.74 -18.38 -2.37
N ASP A 40 -5.92 -19.47 -3.13
CA ASP A 40 -6.35 -19.39 -4.54
C ASP A 40 -7.69 -18.68 -4.75
N ALA A 41 -8.63 -18.77 -3.82
CA ALA A 41 -9.93 -18.11 -3.91
C ALA A 41 -9.81 -16.60 -3.62
N GLN A 42 -8.94 -16.24 -2.68
CA GLN A 42 -8.66 -14.84 -2.34
C GLN A 42 -7.92 -14.12 -3.46
N LEU A 43 -7.02 -14.80 -4.18
CA LEU A 43 -6.28 -14.21 -5.32
C LEU A 43 -7.20 -13.58 -6.38
N ASP A 44 -8.42 -14.11 -6.55
CA ASP A 44 -9.34 -13.65 -7.59
C ASP A 44 -10.36 -12.59 -7.12
N SER A 45 -10.60 -12.51 -5.81
CA SER A 45 -11.81 -11.83 -5.31
C SER A 45 -11.62 -10.98 -4.06
N LEU A 46 -10.55 -11.16 -3.30
CA LEU A 46 -10.36 -10.42 -2.06
C LEU A 46 -9.97 -8.97 -2.39
N PRO A 47 -10.79 -7.96 -2.04
CA PRO A 47 -10.41 -6.58 -2.25
C PRO A 47 -9.26 -6.20 -1.33
N ILE A 48 -8.24 -5.57 -1.89
CA ILE A 48 -7.06 -5.08 -1.16
C ILE A 48 -7.11 -3.56 -1.20
N PHE A 49 -7.04 -2.91 -0.05
CA PHE A 49 -7.02 -1.46 0.06
C PHE A 49 -5.65 -1.02 0.58
N VAL A 50 -4.96 -0.23 -0.23
CA VAL A 50 -3.70 0.41 0.13
C VAL A 50 -4.00 1.87 0.43
N ILE A 51 -3.72 2.30 1.65
CA ILE A 51 -3.84 3.70 2.04
C ILE A 51 -2.48 4.35 1.82
N ASP A 52 -2.41 5.28 0.88
CA ASP A 52 -1.18 6.03 0.62
C ASP A 52 -1.11 7.24 1.56
N LEU A 53 -0.18 7.18 2.52
CA LEU A 53 0.01 8.23 3.54
C LEU A 53 1.09 9.25 3.15
N PHE A 54 1.86 8.96 2.10
CA PHE A 54 2.98 9.80 1.65
C PHE A 54 2.83 10.09 0.16
N PRO A 55 1.75 10.78 -0.25
CA PRO A 55 1.62 11.20 -1.64
C PRO A 55 2.83 12.06 -2.01
N VAL A 56 3.42 11.77 -3.18
CA VAL A 56 4.56 12.53 -3.69
C VAL A 56 4.11 13.97 -3.96
N ASP A 57 4.73 14.93 -3.28
CA ASP A 57 4.57 16.35 -3.58
C ASP A 57 5.72 16.81 -4.48
N ASP A 58 5.41 17.49 -5.58
CA ASP A 58 6.39 18.03 -6.52
C ASP A 58 6.99 19.38 -6.06
N ALA A 59 6.50 19.95 -4.95
CA ALA A 59 7.03 21.19 -4.42
C ALA A 59 8.53 21.05 -4.06
N VAL A 60 9.35 22.02 -4.47
CA VAL A 60 10.76 22.06 -4.11
C VAL A 60 10.88 22.54 -2.65
N PRO A 61 11.50 21.76 -1.74
CA PRO A 61 11.67 22.18 -0.36
C PRO A 61 12.56 23.43 -0.29
N THR A 62 12.11 24.43 0.45
CA THR A 62 12.78 25.71 0.67
C THR A 62 13.40 25.83 2.06
N THR A 63 13.04 24.92 2.97
CA THR A 63 13.59 24.85 4.32
C THR A 63 14.23 23.49 4.63
N ILE A 64 15.09 23.45 5.65
CA ILE A 64 15.69 22.19 6.14
C ILE A 64 14.59 21.22 6.61
N LEU A 65 13.56 21.73 7.27
CA LEU A 65 12.44 20.92 7.74
C LEU A 65 11.68 20.29 6.58
N GLU A 66 11.37 21.07 5.54
CA GLU A 66 10.75 20.55 4.31
C GLU A 66 11.65 19.52 3.62
N THR A 67 12.97 19.74 3.62
CA THR A 67 13.93 18.76 3.05
C THR A 67 13.91 17.44 3.82
N GLN A 68 13.88 17.50 5.15
CA GLN A 68 13.79 16.31 6.00
C GLN A 68 12.47 15.55 5.80
N ASN A 69 11.36 16.28 5.65
CA ASN A 69 10.06 15.69 5.31
C ASN A 69 10.10 15.00 3.95
N ARG A 70 10.69 15.64 2.92
CA ARG A 70 10.84 15.03 1.59
C ARG A 70 11.68 13.75 1.63
N VAL A 71 12.78 13.73 2.37
CA VAL A 71 13.59 12.50 2.54
C VAL A 71 12.76 11.39 3.18
N LYS A 72 11.93 11.73 4.17
CA LYS A 72 11.03 10.78 4.84
C LYS A 72 9.94 10.29 3.90
N GLU A 73 9.28 11.17 3.14
CA GLU A 73 8.31 10.81 2.10
C GLU A 73 8.91 9.80 1.12
N ILE A 74 10.10 10.07 0.58
CA ILE A 74 10.81 9.15 -0.34
C ILE A 74 11.16 7.82 0.34
N THR A 75 11.57 7.87 1.62
CA THR A 75 11.96 6.66 2.37
C THR A 75 10.76 5.74 2.59
N TYR A 76 9.61 6.31 2.97
CA TYR A 76 8.38 5.58 3.31
C TYR A 76 7.33 5.62 2.19
N GLU A 77 7.72 6.01 0.98
CA GLU A 77 6.83 6.07 -0.17
C GLU A 77 6.16 4.71 -0.38
N ASN A 78 4.92 4.76 -0.85
CA ASN A 78 4.24 3.57 -1.28
C ASN A 78 5.00 2.95 -2.47
N ARG A 79 5.28 1.65 -2.38
CA ARG A 79 6.04 0.94 -3.41
C ARG A 79 5.25 0.70 -4.70
N ILE A 80 4.01 1.17 -4.79
CA ILE A 80 3.23 1.17 -6.03
C ILE A 80 3.87 2.10 -7.07
N GLU A 81 4.39 3.26 -6.66
CA GLU A 81 5.05 4.19 -7.58
C GLU A 81 6.30 3.56 -8.20
N ALA A 82 7.25 3.12 -7.37
CA ALA A 82 8.49 2.51 -7.82
C ALA A 82 8.29 1.20 -8.61
N ARG A 83 7.22 0.44 -8.34
CA ARG A 83 7.01 -0.88 -8.95
C ARG A 83 6.14 -0.85 -10.20
N PHE A 84 5.14 0.02 -10.23
CA PHE A 84 4.13 0.04 -11.30
C PHE A 84 4.09 1.37 -12.05
N GLY A 85 4.80 2.41 -11.60
CA GLY A 85 4.69 3.75 -12.19
C GLY A 85 3.36 4.42 -11.81
N GLY A 86 2.91 4.18 -10.59
CA GLY A 86 1.70 4.78 -10.02
C GLY A 86 0.43 3.94 -10.24
N HIS A 87 -0.71 4.54 -9.91
CA HIS A 87 -2.00 3.85 -9.91
C HIS A 87 -2.43 3.37 -11.31
N GLU A 88 -2.22 4.18 -12.34
CA GLU A 88 -2.55 3.80 -13.73
C GLU A 88 -1.75 2.57 -14.18
N GLY A 89 -0.44 2.54 -13.90
CA GLY A 89 0.40 1.41 -14.24
C GLY A 89 0.07 0.14 -13.46
N LEU A 90 -0.40 0.26 -12.21
CA LEU A 90 -0.94 -0.88 -11.45
C LEU A 90 -2.21 -1.44 -12.10
N VAL A 91 -3.12 -0.57 -12.55
CA VAL A 91 -4.34 -0.99 -13.25
C VAL A 91 -4.02 -1.72 -14.55
N GLU A 92 -3.09 -1.18 -15.35
CA GLU A 92 -2.65 -1.82 -16.59
C GLU A 92 -1.93 -3.16 -16.32
N HIS A 93 -1.11 -3.23 -15.26
CA HIS A 93 -0.52 -4.49 -14.80
C HIS A 93 -1.58 -5.53 -14.44
N GLY A 94 -2.60 -5.15 -13.67
CA GLY A 94 -3.72 -6.02 -13.34
C GLY A 94 -4.48 -6.51 -14.58
N ARG A 95 -4.72 -5.64 -15.56
CA ARG A 95 -5.36 -6.03 -16.83
C ARG A 95 -4.53 -7.09 -17.58
N MET A 96 -3.23 -6.83 -17.74
CA MET A 96 -2.30 -7.77 -18.38
C MET A 96 -2.29 -9.13 -17.66
N VAL A 97 -2.20 -9.12 -16.33
CA VAL A 97 -2.18 -10.36 -15.53
C VAL A 97 -3.50 -11.13 -15.69
N ARG A 98 -4.64 -10.44 -15.68
CA ARG A 98 -5.96 -11.09 -15.83
C ARG A 98 -6.09 -11.80 -17.17
N GLU A 99 -5.74 -11.12 -18.26
CA GLU A 99 -5.82 -11.69 -19.62
C GLU A 99 -4.89 -12.91 -19.77
N MET A 100 -3.66 -12.80 -19.26
CA MET A 100 -2.69 -13.88 -19.31
C MET A 100 -3.05 -15.05 -18.38
N ALA A 101 -3.70 -14.79 -17.24
CA ALA A 101 -4.10 -15.82 -16.28
C ALA A 101 -5.10 -16.82 -16.88
N ASP A 102 -6.04 -16.34 -17.70
CA ASP A 102 -7.01 -17.20 -18.37
C ASP A 102 -6.32 -18.13 -19.38
N ALA A 103 -5.35 -17.61 -20.15
CA ALA A 103 -4.54 -18.40 -21.07
C ALA A 103 -3.69 -19.45 -20.32
N VAL A 104 -3.10 -19.09 -19.18
CA VAL A 104 -2.30 -20.01 -18.36
C VAL A 104 -3.17 -21.12 -17.78
N ARG A 105 -4.36 -20.79 -17.26
CA ARG A 105 -5.32 -21.77 -16.70
C ARG A 105 -5.85 -22.72 -17.78
N ALA A 106 -6.10 -22.22 -18.99
CA ALA A 106 -6.63 -23.00 -20.09
C ALA A 106 -5.60 -23.95 -20.71
N ASN A 107 -4.29 -23.76 -20.46
CA ASN A 107 -3.23 -24.57 -21.04
C ASN A 107 -2.92 -25.82 -20.19
N PRO A 108 -3.28 -27.05 -20.65
CA PRO A 108 -3.06 -28.26 -19.87
C PRO A 108 -1.58 -28.58 -19.64
N ALA A 109 -0.68 -28.13 -20.52
CA ALA A 109 0.77 -28.35 -20.40
C ALA A 109 1.39 -27.58 -19.23
N LEU A 110 0.71 -26.54 -18.72
CA LEU A 110 1.15 -25.74 -17.59
C LEU A 110 0.57 -26.24 -16.25
N LYS A 111 -0.27 -27.27 -16.26
CA LYS A 111 -0.86 -27.83 -15.04
C LYS A 111 0.24 -28.39 -14.13
N GLY A 112 0.30 -27.90 -12.89
CA GLY A 112 1.32 -28.28 -11.90
C GLY A 112 2.70 -27.63 -12.12
N ASN A 113 2.85 -26.73 -13.10
CA ASN A 113 4.08 -25.99 -13.30
C ASN A 113 4.25 -24.90 -12.22
N ALA A 114 5.40 -24.89 -11.53
CA ALA A 114 5.67 -23.97 -10.43
C ALA A 114 5.75 -22.49 -10.86
N ALA A 115 6.28 -22.21 -12.05
CA ALA A 115 6.33 -20.85 -12.58
C ALA A 115 4.93 -20.35 -12.96
N ALA A 116 4.09 -21.22 -13.53
CA ALA A 116 2.69 -20.92 -13.81
C ALA A 116 1.93 -20.64 -12.49
N ALA A 117 2.12 -21.46 -11.46
CA ALA A 117 1.53 -21.24 -10.15
C ALA A 117 1.96 -19.89 -9.54
N THR A 118 3.25 -19.56 -9.62
CA THR A 118 3.81 -18.28 -9.12
C THR A 118 3.22 -17.08 -9.88
N PHE A 119 3.14 -17.18 -11.21
CA PHE A 119 2.51 -16.15 -12.03
C PHE A 119 1.04 -15.93 -11.65
N LEU A 120 0.29 -17.02 -11.44
CA LEU A 120 -1.12 -16.96 -11.06
C LEU A 120 -1.37 -16.28 -9.71
N ARG A 121 -0.36 -16.17 -8.82
CA ARG A 121 -0.46 -15.36 -7.59
C ARG A 121 -0.56 -13.86 -7.88
N GLN A 122 -0.03 -13.39 -9.01
CA GLN A 122 -0.09 -11.97 -9.38
C GLN A 122 -1.54 -11.50 -9.64
N ARG A 123 -2.52 -12.41 -9.80
CA ARG A 123 -3.94 -12.04 -9.96
C ARG A 123 -4.47 -11.18 -8.83
N ALA A 124 -3.89 -11.29 -7.63
CA ALA A 124 -4.26 -10.45 -6.49
C ALA A 124 -4.04 -8.95 -6.74
N TYR A 125 -3.06 -8.56 -7.57
CA TYR A 125 -2.83 -7.15 -7.92
C TYR A 125 -4.03 -6.54 -8.65
N CYS A 126 -4.85 -7.34 -9.33
CA CYS A 126 -6.08 -6.91 -9.97
C CYS A 126 -7.15 -6.41 -8.99
N ASN A 127 -6.99 -6.70 -7.70
CA ASN A 127 -7.94 -6.37 -6.65
C ASN A 127 -7.40 -5.26 -5.73
N VAL A 128 -6.24 -4.68 -6.05
CA VAL A 128 -5.62 -3.60 -5.27
C VAL A 128 -6.27 -2.27 -5.65
N ASN A 129 -6.71 -1.56 -4.62
CA ASN A 129 -7.31 -0.24 -4.67
C ASN A 129 -6.44 0.70 -3.85
N VAL A 130 -5.98 1.79 -4.47
CA VAL A 130 -5.18 2.81 -3.77
C VAL A 130 -6.11 3.94 -3.34
N ILE A 131 -6.00 4.34 -2.08
CA ILE A 131 -6.71 5.46 -1.48
C ILE A 131 -5.65 6.48 -1.06
N ASP A 132 -5.61 7.60 -1.76
CA ASP A 132 -4.72 8.70 -1.42
C ASP A 132 -5.24 9.41 -0.17
N ALA A 133 -4.46 9.37 0.91
CA ALA A 133 -4.72 10.16 2.09
C ALA A 133 -4.08 11.55 1.94
N PRO A 134 -4.65 12.59 2.57
CA PRO A 134 -4.02 13.89 2.57
C PRO A 134 -2.69 13.83 3.31
N HIS A 135 -1.73 14.65 2.86
CA HIS A 135 -0.40 14.74 3.45
C HIS A 135 -0.47 14.94 4.97
N ALA A 136 0.12 14.02 5.73
CA ALA A 136 0.22 14.13 7.18
C ALA A 136 1.39 15.08 7.53
N PRO A 137 1.24 15.98 8.53
CA PRO A 137 2.33 16.85 8.94
C PRO A 137 3.58 16.04 9.33
N GLY A 138 4.77 16.62 9.12
CA GLY A 138 6.05 15.93 9.34
C GLY A 138 6.28 15.31 10.73
N SER A 139 5.61 15.82 11.78
CA SER A 139 5.61 15.30 13.15
C SER A 139 4.55 14.23 13.45
N GLY A 140 3.68 13.92 12.48
CA GLY A 140 2.51 13.06 12.69
C GLY A 140 2.83 11.61 13.06
N ASP A 141 4.08 11.17 12.83
CA ASP A 141 4.58 9.84 13.18
C ASP A 141 4.99 9.70 14.66
N HIS A 142 5.20 10.81 15.37
CA HIS A 142 5.53 10.82 16.79
C HIS A 142 4.60 11.69 17.65
N ASP A 143 3.62 12.36 17.04
CA ASP A 143 2.57 13.10 17.75
C ASP A 143 1.41 12.17 18.13
N PHE A 144 1.32 11.79 19.39
CA PHE A 144 0.20 11.00 19.93
C PHE A 144 -0.79 11.84 20.74
N SER A 145 -0.81 13.16 20.53
CA SER A 145 -1.84 14.01 21.13
C SER A 145 -3.22 13.57 20.63
N TYR A 146 -4.23 13.74 21.49
CA TYR A 146 -5.60 13.41 21.14
C TYR A 146 -6.04 14.13 19.86
N ASP A 147 -5.77 15.43 19.76
CA ASP A 147 -6.15 16.23 18.58
C ASP A 147 -5.42 15.78 17.32
N GLY A 148 -4.13 15.45 17.40
CA GLY A 148 -3.36 14.91 16.28
C GLY A 148 -3.90 13.57 15.79
N VAL A 149 -4.19 12.64 16.71
CA VAL A 149 -4.75 11.33 16.38
C VAL A 149 -6.15 11.47 15.78
N MET A 150 -7.03 12.27 16.39
CA MET A 150 -8.38 12.48 15.90
C MET A 150 -8.42 13.21 14.56
N GLY A 151 -7.50 14.16 14.34
CA GLY A 151 -7.31 14.85 13.07
C GLY A 151 -6.95 13.87 11.95
N ARG A 152 -5.91 13.04 12.15
CA ARG A 152 -5.49 12.04 11.16
C ARG A 152 -6.56 10.97 10.91
N HIS A 153 -7.28 10.56 11.95
CA HIS A 153 -8.44 9.67 11.79
C HIS A 153 -9.53 10.31 10.91
N ALA A 154 -9.88 11.57 11.15
CA ALA A 154 -10.87 12.27 10.34
C ALA A 154 -10.43 12.44 8.88
N MET A 155 -9.15 12.76 8.65
CA MET A 155 -8.55 12.85 7.31
C MET A 155 -8.63 11.52 6.56
N GLY A 156 -8.21 10.42 7.19
CA GLY A 156 -8.27 9.09 6.58
C GLY A 156 -9.70 8.65 6.29
N ARG A 157 -10.64 8.95 7.20
CA ARG A 157 -12.06 8.69 6.97
C ARG A 157 -12.62 9.47 5.78
N ALA A 158 -12.31 10.76 5.68
CA ALA A 158 -12.76 11.59 4.56
C ALA A 158 -12.20 11.08 3.22
N ALA A 159 -10.92 10.68 3.17
CA ALA A 159 -10.31 10.09 1.99
C ALA A 159 -11.01 8.79 1.55
N ALA A 160 -11.28 7.90 2.50
CA ALA A 160 -12.01 6.66 2.23
C ALA A 160 -13.44 6.92 1.72
N GLU A 161 -14.18 7.84 2.35
CA GLU A 161 -15.54 8.20 1.93
C GLU A 161 -15.57 8.81 0.52
N LEU A 162 -14.60 9.66 0.18
CA LEU A 162 -14.45 10.22 -1.17
C LEU A 162 -14.15 9.11 -2.19
N TRP A 163 -13.22 8.22 -1.88
CA TRP A 163 -12.88 7.10 -2.75
C TRP A 163 -14.08 6.18 -2.98
N LEU A 164 -14.83 5.85 -1.93
CA LEU A 164 -16.05 5.02 -2.03
C LEU A 164 -17.12 5.68 -2.93
N LYS A 165 -17.36 6.98 -2.77
CA LYS A 165 -18.32 7.72 -3.61
C LYS A 165 -17.91 7.74 -5.08
N ALA A 166 -16.61 7.80 -5.36
CA ALA A 166 -16.10 7.77 -6.73
C ALA A 166 -16.20 6.37 -7.36
N ASN A 167 -15.85 5.33 -6.61
CA ASN A 167 -15.54 4.00 -7.15
C ASN A 167 -16.57 2.90 -6.89
N MET A 168 -17.53 3.08 -5.97
CA MET A 168 -18.56 2.06 -5.72
C MET A 168 -19.64 2.05 -6.82
N PRO A 169 -20.28 0.90 -7.09
CA PRO A 169 -21.42 0.84 -8.03
C PRO A 169 -22.58 1.73 -7.56
N GLU A 170 -23.30 2.36 -8.49
CA GLU A 170 -24.46 3.23 -8.23
C GLU A 170 -25.49 2.64 -7.24
N LYS A 171 -25.69 1.32 -7.27
CA LYS A 171 -26.61 0.61 -6.35
C LYS A 171 -26.18 0.69 -4.88
N VAL A 172 -24.89 0.86 -4.61
CA VAL A 172 -24.30 0.98 -3.26
C VAL A 172 -24.25 2.45 -2.83
N LYS A 173 -24.05 3.38 -3.77
CA LYS A 173 -23.99 4.83 -3.49
C LYS A 173 -25.29 5.39 -2.89
N ASN A 174 -26.44 4.82 -3.25
CA ASN A 174 -27.76 5.26 -2.79
C ASN A 174 -28.22 4.65 -1.44
N ALA A 175 -27.37 3.83 -0.81
CA ALA A 175 -27.68 3.12 0.44
C ALA A 175 -26.87 3.62 1.65
N ALA A 176 -26.02 4.62 1.47
CA ALA A 176 -25.17 5.25 2.49
C ALA A 176 -25.51 6.74 2.62
#